data_AF-A0A2V2D036-F1
#
_entry.id   AF-A0A2V2D036-F1
#
_cell.length_a   1.000
_cell.length_b   1.000
_cell.length_c   1.000
_cell.angle_alpha   90.00
_cell.angle_beta   90.00
_cell.angle_gamma   90.00
#
_symmetry.space_group_name_H-M   'P 1'
#
loop_
_entity.id
_entity.type
_entity.pdbx_description
1 polymer ?
#
loop_
_entity_poly.entity_id
_entity_poly.type
_entity_poly.pdbx_seq_one_letter_code
_entity_poly.pdbx_strand_id
1 'polypeptide(L)'
;MHDVGMNMSQLAMSVKQVDDTIQLAHEWSHQLLHATENFDMERIGAKLEAAMAALHEAHDALEGYEDAIEADHNSVGSVKLV
;
A
#
# COMPACT_ATOMS: atom_id res chain seq x y z
N MET A 1 -2.41 26.17 20.28
CA MET A 1 -2.02 26.46 18.88
C MET A 1 -1.32 25.22 18.37
N HIS A 2 -2.07 24.33 17.72
CA HIS A 2 -1.54 23.06 17.23
C HIS A 2 -1.71 23.10 15.70
N ASP A 3 -0.87 23.90 15.05
CA ASP A 3 -0.62 23.73 13.61
C ASP A 3 0.16 22.43 13.46
N VAL A 4 -0.54 21.30 13.62
CA VAL A 4 -0.06 20.02 13.13
C VAL A 4 -0.49 19.95 11.68
N GLY A 5 0.19 20.73 10.85
CA GLY A 5 0.33 20.41 9.45
C GLY A 5 1.10 19.11 9.38
N MET A 6 0.46 18.05 8.91
CA MET A 6 1.11 16.78 8.65
C MET A 6 2.32 17.03 7.73
N ASN A 7 3.53 16.70 8.19
CA ASN A 7 4.73 16.93 7.40
C ASN A 7 4.73 16.00 6.19
N MET A 8 4.94 16.54 5.00
CA MET A 8 4.94 15.81 3.72
C MET A 8 5.89 14.61 3.71
N SER A 9 7.08 14.75 4.30
CA SER A 9 8.01 13.63 4.44
C SER A 9 7.49 12.55 5.40
N GLN A 10 6.72 12.93 6.42
CA GLN A 10 6.08 11.96 7.33
C GLN A 10 4.92 11.25 6.63
N LEU A 11 4.14 11.95 5.79
CA LEU A 11 3.08 11.34 5.00
C LEU A 11 3.66 10.35 3.98
N ALA A 12 4.65 10.77 3.19
CA ALA A 12 5.32 9.91 2.22
C ALA A 12 5.96 8.68 2.89
N MET A 13 6.63 8.86 4.03
CA MET A 13 7.17 7.75 4.82
C MET A 13 6.07 6.81 5.33
N SER A 14 4.91 7.34 5.73
CA SER A 14 3.79 6.53 6.20
C SER A 14 3.17 5.72 5.05
N VAL A 15 2.98 6.34 3.87
CA VAL A 15 2.48 5.63 2.69
C VAL A 15 3.45 4.55 2.24
N LYS A 16 4.76 4.86 2.20
CA LYS A 16 5.80 3.86 1.94
C LYS A 16 5.75 2.70 2.93
N GLN A 17 5.57 2.98 4.22
CA GLN A 17 5.47 1.91 5.23
C GLN A 17 4.24 1.00 5.01
N VAL A 18 3.12 1.59 4.58
CA VAL A 18 1.93 0.81 4.19
C VAL A 18 2.25 -0.08 2.99
N ASP A 19 2.91 0.48 1.97
CA ASP A 19 3.32 -0.25 0.78
C ASP A 19 4.29 -1.42 1.07
N ASP A 20 5.33 -1.16 1.86
CA ASP A 20 6.28 -2.18 2.34
C ASP A 20 5.55 -3.32 3.07
N THR A 21 4.51 -2.99 3.84
CA THR A 21 3.70 -3.98 4.57
C THR A 21 2.82 -4.81 3.63
N ILE A 22 2.24 -4.21 2.59
CA ILE A 22 1.48 -4.90 1.55
C ILE A 22 2.39 -5.91 0.83
N GLN A 23 3.60 -5.49 0.47
CA GLN A 23 4.58 -6.38 -0.18
C GLN A 23 4.99 -7.54 0.72
N LEU A 24 5.19 -7.29 2.02
CA LEU A 24 5.50 -8.33 3.00
C LEU A 24 4.36 -9.35 3.13
N ALA A 25 3.11 -8.88 3.20
CA ALA A 25 1.94 -9.76 3.24
C ALA A 25 1.80 -10.59 1.95
N HIS A 26 2.16 -10.02 0.80
CA HIS A 26 2.15 -10.71 -0.48
C HIS A 26 3.19 -11.85 -0.48
N GLU A 27 4.41 -11.58 0.00
CA GLU A 27 5.46 -12.61 0.14
C GLU A 27 5.02 -13.76 1.05
N TRP A 28 4.45 -13.47 2.22
CA TRP A 28 3.94 -14.49 3.13
C TRP A 28 2.83 -15.32 2.50
N SER A 29 1.93 -14.68 1.74
CA SER A 29 0.85 -15.38 1.04
C SER A 29 1.40 -16.32 -0.03
N HIS A 30 2.45 -15.90 -0.74
CA HIS A 30 3.14 -16.73 -1.73
C HIS A 30 3.83 -17.94 -1.11
N GLN A 31 4.52 -17.75 0.02
CA GLN A 31 5.17 -18.84 0.77
C GLN A 31 4.14 -19.85 1.30
N LEU A 32 3.01 -19.37 1.81
CA LEU A 32 1.91 -20.22 2.27
C LEU A 32 1.26 -20.98 1.11
N LEU A 33 1.12 -20.35 -0.07
CA LEU A 33 0.56 -21.02 -1.25
C LEU A 33 1.43 -22.22 -1.64
N HIS A 34 2.74 -22.03 -1.75
CA HIS A 34 3.70 -23.12 -2.00
C HIS A 34 3.60 -24.23 -0.93
N ALA A 35 3.39 -23.86 0.34
CA ALA A 35 3.16 -24.86 1.38
C ALA A 35 1.86 -25.63 1.15
N THR A 36 0.76 -24.96 0.76
CA THR A 36 -0.54 -25.61 0.52
C THR A 36 -0.56 -26.55 -0.69
N GLU A 37 0.23 -26.24 -1.71
CA GLU A 37 0.42 -27.11 -2.89
C GLU A 37 1.05 -28.46 -2.49
N ASN A 38 1.97 -28.46 -1.52
CA ASN A 38 2.59 -29.69 -1.02
C ASN A 38 1.63 -30.61 -0.24
N PHE A 39 0.45 -30.11 0.16
CA PHE A 39 -0.54 -30.84 0.97
C PHE A 39 -1.91 -30.98 0.26
N ASP A 40 -1.99 -30.70 -1.04
CA ASP A 40 -3.23 -30.74 -1.84
C ASP A 40 -4.38 -29.91 -1.23
N MET A 41 -4.07 -28.79 -0.56
CA MET A 41 -5.04 -27.95 0.14
C MET A 41 -5.70 -26.90 -0.79
N GLU A 42 -6.33 -27.34 -1.87
CA GLU A 42 -6.87 -26.49 -2.95
C GLU A 42 -7.74 -25.31 -2.47
N ARG A 43 -8.59 -25.52 -1.45
CA ARG A 43 -9.48 -24.48 -0.93
C ARG A 43 -8.75 -23.33 -0.26
N ILE A 44 -7.63 -23.62 0.41
CA ILE A 44 -6.79 -22.59 1.04
C ILE A 44 -5.91 -21.94 -0.03
N GLY A 45 -5.37 -22.73 -0.97
CA GLY A 45 -4.64 -22.20 -2.12
C GLY A 45 -5.41 -21.13 -2.89
N ALA A 46 -6.67 -21.42 -3.26
CA ALA A 46 -7.53 -20.45 -3.95
C ALA A 46 -7.79 -19.16 -3.14
N LYS A 47 -7.82 -19.24 -1.81
CA LYS A 47 -7.95 -18.05 -0.95
C LYS A 47 -6.67 -17.23 -0.91
N LEU A 48 -5.51 -17.89 -0.90
CA LEU A 48 -4.20 -17.23 -0.90
C LEU A 48 -3.94 -16.55 -2.25
N GLU A 49 -4.31 -17.19 -3.37
CA GLU A 49 -4.27 -16.57 -4.69
C GLU A 49 -5.12 -15.30 -4.78
N ALA A 50 -6.37 -15.36 -4.29
CA ALA A 50 -7.25 -14.18 -4.24
C ALA A 50 -6.69 -13.07 -3.34
N ALA A 51 -6.07 -13.44 -2.20
CA ALA A 51 -5.44 -12.46 -1.32
C ALA A 51 -4.21 -11.80 -1.98
N MET A 52 -3.36 -12.56 -2.67
CA MET A 52 -2.22 -12.02 -3.42
C MET A 52 -2.68 -11.05 -4.51
N ALA A 53 -3.73 -11.39 -5.27
CA ALA A 53 -4.26 -10.51 -6.29
C ALA A 53 -4.74 -9.16 -5.70
N ALA A 54 -5.44 -9.19 -4.57
CA ALA A 54 -5.89 -7.97 -3.89
C ALA A 54 -4.72 -7.14 -3.31
N LEU A 55 -3.67 -7.80 -2.82
CA LEU A 55 -2.45 -7.13 -2.35
C LEU A 55 -1.68 -6.48 -3.50
N HIS A 56 -1.64 -7.13 -4.67
CA HIS A 56 -1.04 -6.56 -5.87
C HIS A 56 -1.81 -5.31 -6.32
N GLU A 57 -3.14 -5.38 -6.39
CA GLU A 57 -3.98 -4.22 -6.71
C GLU A 57 -3.77 -3.06 -5.72
N ALA A 58 -3.61 -3.36 -4.44
CA ALA A 58 -3.33 -2.35 -3.42
C ALA A 58 -1.93 -1.70 -3.59
N HIS A 59 -0.92 -2.47 -3.97
CA HIS A 59 0.42 -1.96 -4.29
C HIS A 59 0.39 -1.04 -5.52
N ASP A 60 -0.26 -1.49 -6.60
CA ASP A 60 -0.41 -0.72 -7.83
C ASP A 60 -1.16 0.60 -7.57
N ALA A 61 -2.17 0.58 -6.69
CA ALA A 61 -2.90 1.79 -6.31
C ALA A 61 -2.06 2.82 -5.53
N LEU A 62 -0.97 2.38 -4.90
CA LEU A 62 -0.02 3.25 -4.22
C LEU A 62 1.14 3.68 -5.13
N GLU A 63 1.25 3.17 -6.36
CA GLU A 63 2.26 3.62 -7.30
C GLU A 63 2.16 5.14 -7.55
N GLY A 64 3.31 5.82 -7.53
CA GLY A 64 3.33 7.28 -7.71
C GLY A 64 2.76 8.08 -6.53
N TYR A 65 2.67 7.48 -5.33
CA TYR A 65 2.18 8.19 -4.14
C TYR A 65 2.95 9.50 -3.86
N GLU A 66 4.24 9.58 -4.17
CA GLU A 66 5.06 10.80 -3.99
C GLU A 66 4.57 11.95 -4.87
N ASP A 67 4.27 11.67 -6.15
CA ASP A 67 3.76 12.65 -7.12
C ASP A 67 2.35 13.11 -6.75
N ALA A 68 1.49 12.18 -6.29
CA ALA A 68 0.15 12.50 -5.83
C ALA A 68 0.19 13.43 -4.59
N ILE A 69 1.07 13.11 -3.64
CA ILE A 69 1.31 13.93 -2.45
C ILE A 69 1.81 15.32 -2.86
N GLU A 70 2.79 15.43 -3.77
CA GLU A 70 3.29 16.71 -4.27
C GLU A 70 2.20 17.54 -4.99
N ALA A 71 1.39 16.89 -5.84
CA ALA A 71 0.28 17.54 -6.53
C ALA A 71 -0.76 18.12 -5.57
N ASP A 72 -1.14 17.36 -4.54
CA ASP A 72 -2.07 17.80 -3.50
C ASP A 72 -1.51 18.99 -2.71
N HIS A 73 -0.21 18.96 -2.38
CA HIS A 73 0.45 20.09 -1.72
C HIS A 73 0.46 21.35 -2.58
N ASN A 74 0.78 21.23 -3.87
CA ASN A 74 0.76 22.34 -4.81
C ASN A 74 -0.66 22.92 -4.98
N SER A 75 -1.67 22.05 -4.98
CA SER A 75 -3.09 22.44 -4.99
C SER A 75 -3.46 23.22 -3.73
N VAL A 76 -3.15 22.71 -2.54
CA VAL A 76 -3.45 23.35 -1.25
C VAL A 76 -2.66 24.66 -1.07
N GLY A 77 -1.40 24.72 -1.50
CA GLY A 77 -0.56 25.92 -1.47
C GLY A 77 -1.02 27.03 -2.42
N SER A 78 -1.81 26.69 -3.45
CA SER A 78 -2.35 27.65 -4.43
C SER A 78 -3.67 28.31 -3.98
N VAL A 79 -4.35 27.78 -2.96
CA VAL A 79 -5.57 28.40 -2.41
C VAL A 79 -5.17 29.58 -1.53
N LYS A 80 -4.86 30.72 -2.16
CA LYS A 80 -4.87 32.02 -1.49
C LYS A 80 -6.29 32.31 -1.00
N LEU A 81 -6.48 32.29 0.31
CA LEU A 81 -7.61 32.95 0.97
C LEU A 81 -7.68 34.40 0.47
N VAL A 82 -8.75 34.70 -0.27
CA VAL A 82 -9.23 36.08 -0.53
C VAL A 82 -9.96 36.56 0.72
#